data_AF-A0A7S1E2T6-F1
#
_entry.id   AF-A0A7S1E2T6-F1
#
_cell.length_a   1.000
_cell.length_b   1.000
_cell.length_c   1.000
_cell.angle_alpha   90.00
_cell.angle_beta   90.00
_cell.angle_gamma   90.00
#
_symmetry.space_group_name_H-M   'P 1'
#
loop_
_entity.id
_entity.type
_entity.pdbx_description
1 polymer ?
#
loop_
_entity_poly.entity_id
_entity_poly.type
_entity_poly.pdbx_seq_one_letter_code
_entity_poly.pdbx_strand_id
1 'polypeptide(L)'
;KITSPNQLSCEGRSAGGLLIGAAINQAPELFRMALLGVPFVDVVCTMVDASIPLTIVEWEEWGNPNEEKYFQYMMEYSPTNNIKKNASGNYPACLLTGGLH
;
A
#
# COMPACT_ATOMS: atom_id res chain seq x y z
N LYS A 1 -25.04 6.03 -15.00
CA LYS A 1 -23.82 5.99 -14.14
C LYS A 1 -23.86 4.70 -13.34
N ILE A 2 -22.75 3.97 -13.25
CA ILE A 2 -22.66 2.68 -12.53
C ILE A 2 -22.37 2.88 -11.03
N THR A 3 -21.59 3.90 -10.66
CA THR A 3 -21.27 4.24 -9.25
C THR A 3 -20.95 5.74 -9.10
N SER A 4 -20.65 6.17 -7.88
CA SER A 4 -20.12 7.47 -7.50
C SER A 4 -19.12 7.30 -6.33
N PRO A 5 -18.24 8.29 -6.05
CA PRO A 5 -17.27 8.15 -4.96
C PRO A 5 -17.89 7.83 -3.59
N ASN A 6 -19.08 8.37 -3.30
CA ASN A 6 -19.81 8.09 -2.05
C ASN A 6 -20.37 6.66 -1.96
N GLN A 7 -20.33 5.89 -3.05
CA GLN A 7 -20.87 4.53 -3.17
C GLN A 7 -19.81 3.50 -3.57
N LEU A 8 -18.59 3.93 -3.91
CA LEU A 8 -17.52 3.05 -4.35
C LEU A 8 -16.65 2.63 -3.17
N SER A 9 -16.45 1.32 -3.03
CA SER A 9 -15.48 0.73 -2.12
C SER A 9 -14.41 -0.04 -2.89
N CYS A 10 -13.27 -0.26 -2.26
CA CYS A 10 -12.20 -1.09 -2.79
C CYS A 10 -11.68 -2.07 -1.73
N GLU A 11 -11.18 -3.23 -2.18
CA GLU A 11 -10.64 -4.27 -1.32
C GLU A 11 -9.40 -4.90 -1.96
N GLY A 12 -8.42 -5.22 -1.13
CA GLY A 12 -7.24 -5.98 -1.52
C GLY A 12 -6.59 -6.66 -0.32
N ARG A 13 -5.92 -7.78 -0.58
CA ARG A 13 -5.26 -8.60 0.44
C ARG A 13 -3.82 -8.93 0.08
N SER A 14 -2.92 -9.04 1.06
CA SER A 14 -1.49 -9.32 0.84
C SER A 14 -0.87 -8.27 -0.10
N ALA A 15 -0.34 -8.67 -1.27
CA ALA A 15 0.09 -7.75 -2.32
C ALA A 15 -1.06 -6.92 -2.92
N GLY A 16 -2.30 -7.40 -2.87
CA GLY A 16 -3.47 -6.56 -3.17
C GLY A 16 -3.67 -5.45 -2.13
N GLY A 17 -3.18 -5.62 -0.91
CA GLY A 17 -3.15 -4.57 0.11
C GLY A 17 -2.19 -3.44 -0.25
N LEU A 18 -1.08 -3.75 -0.93
CA LEU A 18 -0.18 -2.75 -1.53
C LEU A 18 -0.95 -1.92 -2.57
N LEU A 19 -1.66 -2.59 -3.48
CA LEU A 19 -2.47 -1.92 -4.51
C LEU A 19 -3.46 -0.94 -3.88
N ILE A 20 -4.25 -1.39 -2.90
CA ILE A 20 -5.23 -0.52 -2.26
C ILE A 20 -4.56 0.60 -1.47
N GLY A 21 -3.49 0.32 -0.72
CA GLY A 21 -2.74 1.31 0.04
C GLY A 21 -2.18 2.43 -0.85
N ALA A 22 -1.59 2.08 -1.98
CA ALA A 22 -1.11 3.05 -2.97
C ALA A 22 -2.26 3.84 -3.61
N ALA A 23 -3.34 3.15 -4.01
CA ALA A 23 -4.50 3.77 -4.65
C ALA A 23 -5.17 4.83 -3.74
N ILE A 24 -5.36 4.53 -2.46
CA ILE A 24 -5.96 5.47 -1.52
C ILE A 24 -5.02 6.63 -1.15
N ASN A 25 -3.70 6.49 -1.30
CA ASN A 25 -2.78 7.63 -1.18
C ASN A 25 -2.87 8.55 -2.40
N GLN A 26 -2.96 7.97 -3.60
CA GLN A 26 -2.94 8.70 -4.86
C GLN A 26 -4.29 9.40 -5.14
N ALA A 27 -5.40 8.69 -5.03
CA ALA A 27 -6.75 9.16 -5.35
C ALA A 27 -7.77 8.80 -4.26
N PRO A 28 -7.59 9.28 -3.02
CA PRO A 28 -8.46 8.96 -1.90
C PRO A 28 -9.93 9.39 -2.12
N GLU A 29 -10.16 10.45 -2.90
CA GLU A 29 -11.47 11.02 -3.18
C GLU A 29 -12.37 10.13 -4.03
N LEU A 30 -11.84 9.06 -4.62
CA LEU A 30 -12.60 8.11 -5.44
C LEU A 30 -13.34 7.08 -4.61
N PHE A 31 -12.92 6.84 -3.37
CA PHE A 31 -13.44 5.75 -2.54
C PHE A 31 -14.13 6.29 -1.30
N ARG A 32 -15.27 5.69 -0.94
CA ARG A 32 -15.91 5.91 0.34
C ARG A 32 -15.27 5.06 1.44
N MET A 33 -14.84 3.85 1.08
CA MET A 33 -14.36 2.84 2.02
C MET A 33 -13.31 1.92 1.37
N ALA A 34 -12.30 1.52 2.14
CA ALA A 34 -11.23 0.61 1.72
C ALA A 34 -11.03 -0.54 2.72
N LEU A 35 -10.94 -1.77 2.22
CA LEU A 35 -10.56 -2.96 2.99
C LEU A 35 -9.15 -3.40 2.61
N LEU A 36 -8.28 -3.51 3.61
CA LEU A 36 -6.89 -3.93 3.42
C LEU A 36 -6.60 -5.12 4.35
N GLY A 37 -6.59 -6.32 3.80
CA GLY A 37 -6.35 -7.54 4.59
C GLY A 37 -4.91 -8.02 4.51
N VAL A 38 -4.26 -8.25 5.66
CA VAL A 38 -2.82 -8.57 5.78
C VAL A 38 -1.96 -7.76 4.80
N PRO A 39 -2.07 -6.43 4.76
CA PRO A 39 -1.64 -5.67 3.60
C PRO A 39 -0.13 -5.41 3.62
N PHE A 40 0.53 -5.64 2.49
CA PHE A 40 1.94 -5.27 2.30
C PHE A 40 2.04 -3.75 2.07
N VAL A 41 2.29 -2.98 3.13
CA VAL A 41 2.24 -1.50 3.07
C VAL A 41 3.56 -0.82 3.40
N ASP A 42 4.48 -1.52 4.06
CA ASP A 42 5.79 -0.99 4.45
C ASP A 42 6.88 -1.46 3.49
N VAL A 43 6.70 -1.14 2.21
CA VAL A 43 7.41 -1.79 1.09
C VAL A 43 8.91 -1.57 1.17
N VAL A 44 9.35 -0.31 1.24
CA VAL A 44 10.79 0.03 1.21
C VAL A 44 11.50 -0.49 2.46
N CYS A 45 10.90 -0.30 3.65
CA CYS A 45 11.48 -0.76 4.91
C CYS A 45 11.54 -2.29 5.00
N THR A 46 10.56 -3.01 4.45
CA THR A 46 10.60 -4.48 4.41
C THR A 46 11.62 -4.98 3.40
N MET A 47 11.62 -4.41 2.20
CA MET A 47 12.43 -4.91 1.08
C MET A 47 13.92 -4.58 1.19
N VAL A 48 14.32 -3.62 2.02
CA VAL A 48 15.74 -3.36 2.31
C VAL A 48 16.34 -4.43 3.22
N ASP A 49 15.53 -5.07 4.07
CA ASP A 49 15.97 -6.04 5.08
C ASP A 49 15.80 -7.49 4.62
N ALA A 50 16.92 -8.10 4.20
CA ALA A 50 16.97 -9.49 3.76
C ALA A 50 16.72 -10.52 4.87
N SER A 51 16.68 -10.11 6.14
CA SER A 51 16.36 -11.01 7.26
C SER A 51 14.87 -11.27 7.42
N ILE A 52 14.01 -10.42 6.83
CA ILE A 52 12.56 -10.61 6.85
C ILE A 52 12.21 -11.73 5.83
N PRO A 53 11.40 -12.73 6.23
CA PRO A 53 10.97 -13.78 5.31
C PRO A 53 10.36 -13.22 4.03
N LEU A 54 10.57 -13.94 2.92
CA LEU A 54 10.16 -13.58 1.55
C LEU A 54 10.95 -12.46 0.87
N THR A 55 11.58 -11.52 1.59
CA THR A 55 12.26 -10.35 0.99
C THR A 55 13.20 -10.70 -0.16
N ILE A 56 14.11 -11.68 0.03
CA ILE A 56 15.08 -12.07 -1.01
C ILE A 56 14.39 -12.60 -2.27
N VAL A 57 13.31 -13.37 -2.10
CA VAL A 57 12.55 -13.93 -3.23
C VAL A 57 11.77 -12.84 -3.95
N GLU A 58 11.22 -11.89 -3.19
CA GLU A 58 10.40 -10.80 -3.74
C GLU A 58 11.21 -9.69 -4.42
N TRP A 59 12.54 -9.66 -4.30
CA TRP A 59 13.39 -8.78 -5.11
C TRP A 59 13.22 -9.03 -6.61
N GLU A 60 12.89 -10.26 -7.04
CA GLU A 60 12.60 -10.57 -8.45
C GLU A 60 11.28 -9.96 -8.93
N GLU A 61 10.35 -9.67 -8.02
CA GLU A 61 9.04 -9.08 -8.33
C GLU A 61 9.07 -7.54 -8.24
N TRP A 62 9.52 -7.00 -7.10
CA TRP A 62 9.43 -5.56 -6.82
C TRP A 62 10.72 -4.80 -7.13
N GLY A 63 11.86 -5.49 -7.17
CA GLY A 63 13.19 -4.91 -7.16
C GLY A 63 13.83 -4.87 -5.77
N ASN A 64 15.15 -4.67 -5.73
CA ASN A 64 15.93 -4.60 -4.50
C ASN A 64 16.24 -3.13 -4.13
N PRO A 65 15.60 -2.54 -3.11
CA PRO A 65 15.83 -1.14 -2.73
C PRO A 65 17.20 -0.90 -2.09
N ASN A 66 18.05 -1.92 -1.93
CA ASN A 66 19.48 -1.70 -1.65
C ASN A 66 20.23 -1.12 -2.86
N GLU A 67 19.60 -1.12 -4.05
CA GLU A 67 20.08 -0.42 -5.23
C GLU A 67 19.27 0.87 -5.44
N GLU A 68 19.97 1.99 -5.62
CA GLU A 68 19.39 3.34 -5.71
C GLU A 68 18.21 3.44 -6.72
N LYS A 69 18.34 2.76 -7.86
CA LYS A 69 17.31 2.73 -8.90
C LYS A 69 15.96 2.24 -8.36
N TYR A 70 15.96 1.14 -7.61
CA TYR A 70 14.73 0.57 -7.06
C TYR A 70 14.29 1.34 -5.82
N PHE A 71 15.22 1.81 -4.99
CA PHE A 71 14.90 2.65 -3.84
C PHE A 71 14.03 3.86 -4.24
N GLN A 72 14.48 4.63 -5.23
CA GLN A 72 13.75 5.82 -5.69
C GLN A 72 12.37 5.46 -6.23
N TYR A 73 12.29 4.43 -7.09
CA TYR A 73 11.01 4.00 -7.67
C TYR A 73 10.03 3.47 -6.60
N MET A 74 10.50 2.68 -5.65
CA MET A 74 9.68 2.11 -4.57
C MET A 74 9.19 3.20 -3.61
N MET A 75 9.99 4.24 -3.36
CA MET A 75 9.60 5.39 -2.56
C MET A 75 8.42 6.17 -3.16
N GLU A 76 8.21 6.13 -4.48
CA GLU A 76 7.09 6.84 -5.12
C GLU A 76 5.72 6.20 -4.80
N TYR A 77 5.68 4.89 -4.55
CA TYR A 77 4.40 4.17 -4.37
C TYR A 77 4.24 3.50 -3.00
N SER A 78 5.31 3.33 -2.22
CA SER A 78 5.26 2.68 -0.91
C SER A 78 4.20 3.34 -0.01
N PRO A 79 3.15 2.60 0.42
CA PRO A 79 2.01 3.21 1.09
C PRO A 79 2.36 3.94 2.40
N THR A 80 3.20 3.39 3.26
CA THR A 80 3.61 4.03 4.53
C THR A 80 4.39 5.31 4.30
N ASN A 81 5.23 5.37 3.26
CA ASN A 81 6.04 6.53 2.93
C ASN A 81 5.25 7.68 2.28
N ASN A 82 4.08 7.38 1.70
CA ASN A 82 3.28 8.34 0.92
C ASN A 82 1.98 8.79 1.63
N ILE A 83 1.87 8.57 2.95
CA ILE A 83 0.74 9.07 3.74
C ILE A 83 0.77 10.61 3.78
N LYS A 84 -0.30 11.24 3.29
CA LYS A 84 -0.44 12.70 3.28
C LYS A 84 -0.78 13.22 4.68
N LYS A 85 0.23 13.73 5.41
CA LYS A 85 0.13 14.18 6.82
C LYS A 85 -0.94 15.26 7.09
N ASN A 86 -1.29 16.08 6.09
CA ASN A 86 -2.27 17.17 6.22
C ASN A 86 -3.66 16.81 5.66
N ALA A 87 -3.90 15.54 5.32
CA ALA A 87 -5.12 15.08 4.65
C ALA A 87 -6.22 14.62 5.61
N SER A 88 -6.26 15.18 6.83
CA SER A 88 -7.34 14.90 7.79
C SER A 88 -8.69 15.24 7.14
N GLY A 89 -9.45 14.21 6.78
CA GLY A 89 -10.74 14.31 6.08
C GLY A 89 -10.76 13.83 4.62
N ASN A 90 -9.62 13.53 3.99
CA ASN A 90 -9.58 13.11 2.59
C ASN A 90 -9.54 11.60 2.40
N TYR A 91 -9.03 10.80 3.34
CA TYR A 91 -8.97 9.34 3.18
C TYR A 91 -10.36 8.67 3.36
N PRO A 92 -10.63 7.57 2.63
CA PRO A 92 -11.82 6.74 2.86
C PRO A 92 -11.84 6.17 4.28
N ALA A 93 -13.01 5.69 4.73
CA ALA A 93 -13.04 4.83 5.91
C ALA A 93 -12.24 3.55 5.63
N CYS A 94 -11.33 3.18 6.52
CA CYS A 94 -10.46 2.02 6.30
C CYS A 94 -10.70 0.93 7.35
N LEU A 95 -10.76 -0.32 6.90
CA LEU A 95 -10.63 -1.50 7.76
C LEU A 95 -9.34 -2.22 7.37
N LEU A 96 -8.39 -2.27 8.30
CA LEU A 96 -7.16 -3.03 8.16
C LEU A 96 -7.24 -4.28 9.03
N THR A 97 -6.96 -5.44 8.45
CA THR A 97 -6.88 -6.70 9.21
C THR A 97 -5.48 -7.29 9.12
N GLY A 98 -5.07 -7.99 10.17
CA GLY A 98 -3.78 -8.66 10.27
C GLY A 98 -3.87 -9.80 11.28
N GLY A 99 -2.85 -10.65 11.32
CA GLY A 99 -2.73 -11.75 12.28
C GLY A 99 -1.36 -11.69 12.94
N LEU A 100 -1.32 -11.96 14.25
CA LEU A 100 -0.06 -12.11 14.98
C LEU A 100 0.54 -13.51 14.76
N HIS A 101 -0.30 -14.51 14.49
CA HIS A 101 0.03 -15.92 14.35
C HIS A 101 -0.71 -16.52 13.15
#